data_AF-A0A3N1PXG9-F1
#
_entry.id   AF-A0A3N1PXG9-F1
#
_cell.length_a   1.000
_cell.length_b   1.000
_cell.length_c   1.000
_cell.angle_alpha   90.00
_cell.angle_beta   90.00
_cell.angle_gamma   90.00
#
_symmetry.space_group_name_H-M   'P 1'
#
loop_
_entity.id
_entity.type
_entity.pdbx_description
1 polymer ?
#
loop_
_entity_poly.entity_id
_entity_poly.type
_entity_poly.pdbx_seq_one_letter_code
_entity_poly.pdbx_strand_id
1 'polypeptide(L)'
;MKKYLLAAAGVVAAAVIAAPSAVGASSEPPTDPTPAPALHPTPVPALHQTATPALHPTPAPAAPAPARIRTVRSGERVDAGQGFTVWLTEDGKHWAGPDGFENFRSVVDGNIDRSQPGVSHQSEGDASGVFHSGLYYGTRTAGRVELTDGEGHKTVATLVALKGHPDWGVWYAHTAPSEDSQAVALYDRGGRLLADLPGFRKP
;
A
#
# COMPACT_ATOMS: atom_id res chain seq x y z
N MET A 1 -27.25 -12.45 18.10
CA MET A 1 -26.83 -13.85 17.85
C MET A 1 -27.49 -14.36 16.59
N LYS A 2 -26.72 -14.71 15.56
CA LYS A 2 -27.10 -15.68 14.51
C LYS A 2 -25.78 -16.14 13.87
N LYS A 3 -25.52 -17.44 13.95
CA LYS A 3 -24.33 -18.13 13.45
C LYS A 3 -24.64 -18.61 12.03
N TYR A 4 -23.71 -18.42 11.08
CA TYR A 4 -23.74 -19.11 9.80
C TYR A 4 -22.40 -19.82 9.61
N LEU A 5 -22.46 -21.15 9.72
CA LEU A 5 -21.45 -22.12 9.29
C LEU A 5 -21.88 -22.61 7.91
N LEU A 6 -20.93 -22.75 6.98
CA LEU A 6 -20.91 -23.64 5.81
C LEU A 6 -19.66 -23.23 5.00
N ALA A 7 -18.92 -24.07 4.30
CA ALA A 7 -18.55 -25.47 4.36
C ALA A 7 -17.41 -25.60 3.33
N ALA A 8 -16.46 -26.49 3.57
CA ALA A 8 -15.30 -26.72 2.74
C ALA A 8 -15.66 -27.23 1.32
N ALA A 9 -14.92 -26.79 0.31
CA ALA A 9 -14.77 -27.51 -0.94
C ALA A 9 -13.29 -27.44 -1.34
N GLY A 10 -12.62 -28.58 -1.25
CA GLY A 10 -11.25 -28.75 -1.70
C GLY A 10 -11.15 -28.85 -3.23
N VAL A 11 -10.02 -28.40 -3.75
CA VAL A 11 -9.53 -28.82 -5.07
C VAL A 11 -8.05 -29.15 -4.90
N VAL A 12 -7.69 -30.38 -5.24
CA VAL A 12 -6.33 -30.89 -5.38
C VAL A 12 -6.02 -30.98 -6.86
N ALA A 13 -4.85 -30.48 -7.27
CA ALA A 13 -3.98 -30.94 -8.38
C ALA A 13 -3.13 -29.74 -8.85
N ALA A 14 -1.88 -29.86 -9.29
CA ALA A 14 -0.84 -30.87 -9.24
C ALA A 14 0.46 -30.10 -9.58
N ALA A 15 1.59 -30.49 -8.98
CA ALA A 15 2.89 -29.90 -9.26
C ALA A 15 3.48 -30.43 -10.58
N VAL A 16 4.07 -29.56 -11.39
CA VAL A 16 5.06 -29.92 -12.42
C VAL A 16 6.22 -28.90 -12.35
N ILE A 17 7.42 -29.44 -12.20
CA ILE A 17 8.71 -28.72 -12.19
C ILE A 17 9.35 -28.95 -13.57
N ALA A 18 9.87 -27.90 -14.22
CA ALA A 18 11.08 -27.97 -15.06
C ALA A 18 11.51 -26.58 -15.60
N ALA A 19 12.76 -26.22 -15.32
CA ALA A 19 13.66 -25.38 -16.14
C ALA A 19 14.95 -26.22 -16.34
N PRO A 20 15.95 -25.89 -17.20
CA PRO A 20 16.28 -24.59 -17.83
C PRO A 20 16.88 -24.64 -19.28
N SER A 21 17.22 -23.45 -19.83
CA SER A 21 18.32 -23.05 -20.78
C SER A 21 18.62 -23.89 -22.06
N ALA A 22 19.17 -23.41 -23.20
CA ALA A 22 19.98 -22.25 -23.54
C ALA A 22 20.14 -22.09 -25.09
N VAL A 23 20.63 -20.91 -25.50
CA VAL A 23 21.53 -20.61 -26.64
C VAL A 23 21.07 -20.88 -28.08
N GLY A 24 20.86 -19.79 -28.82
CA GLY A 24 20.99 -19.71 -30.27
C GLY A 24 22.02 -18.64 -30.63
N ALA A 25 23.09 -19.05 -31.30
CA ALA A 25 24.21 -18.22 -31.73
C ALA A 25 24.02 -17.75 -33.18
N SER A 26 24.53 -16.55 -33.50
CA SER A 26 25.16 -16.10 -34.76
C SER A 26 25.53 -14.61 -34.54
N SER A 27 26.68 -14.07 -34.94
CA SER A 27 27.26 -14.15 -36.28
C SER A 27 28.78 -13.91 -36.32
N GLU A 28 29.38 -14.58 -37.31
CA GLU A 28 30.61 -14.42 -38.12
C GLU A 28 31.77 -13.44 -37.78
N PRO A 29 33.03 -13.85 -38.08
CA PRO A 29 34.24 -13.01 -38.11
C PRO A 29 34.66 -12.66 -39.57
N PRO A 30 35.88 -12.12 -39.81
CA PRO A 30 36.53 -10.92 -39.29
C PRO A 30 37.01 -10.00 -40.45
N THR A 31 37.72 -8.93 -40.11
CA THR A 31 39.01 -8.48 -40.69
C THR A 31 39.03 -6.96 -40.88
N ASP A 32 39.94 -6.33 -40.16
CA ASP A 32 40.34 -4.93 -40.28
C ASP A 32 41.65 -4.87 -41.10
N PRO A 33 41.80 -3.93 -42.03
CA PRO A 33 43.12 -3.32 -42.22
C PRO A 33 43.09 -1.77 -42.23
N THR A 34 43.79 -1.19 -41.24
CA THR A 34 44.83 -0.13 -41.27
C THR A 34 45.01 0.75 -42.55
N PRO A 35 45.38 2.04 -42.39
CA PRO A 35 44.75 3.20 -43.05
C PRO A 35 45.59 3.86 -44.16
N ALA A 36 44.98 4.75 -44.95
CA ALA A 36 45.66 5.77 -45.75
C ALA A 36 44.71 6.91 -46.20
N PRO A 37 45.22 8.10 -46.59
CA PRO A 37 44.62 9.38 -46.23
C PRO A 37 43.91 10.15 -47.34
N ALA A 38 43.14 11.16 -46.89
CA ALA A 38 42.78 12.42 -47.53
C ALA A 38 42.03 12.40 -48.88
N LEU A 39 40.77 12.86 -48.85
CA LEU A 39 40.25 13.86 -49.80
C LEU A 39 39.20 14.71 -49.07
N HIS A 40 39.39 16.04 -49.07
CA HIS A 40 38.41 17.00 -48.57
C HIS A 40 37.14 16.98 -49.43
N PRO A 41 35.94 16.79 -48.87
CA PRO A 41 34.69 17.09 -49.57
C PRO A 41 34.28 18.55 -49.35
N THR A 42 33.93 19.20 -50.45
CA THR A 42 33.29 20.53 -50.59
C THR A 42 32.16 20.82 -49.59
N PRO A 43 31.94 22.10 -49.20
CA PRO A 43 30.88 22.47 -48.27
C PRO A 43 29.50 22.28 -48.92
N VAL A 44 28.68 21.42 -48.31
CA VAL A 44 27.24 21.29 -48.62
C VAL A 44 26.49 22.43 -47.92
N PRO A 45 25.51 23.11 -48.57
CA PRO A 45 24.73 24.15 -47.91
C PRO A 45 24.00 23.57 -46.70
N ALA A 46 24.15 24.21 -45.54
CA ALA A 46 23.45 23.84 -44.32
C ALA A 46 21.94 24.00 -44.54
N LEU A 47 21.21 22.88 -44.60
CA LEU A 47 19.77 22.90 -44.41
C LEU A 47 19.51 23.38 -42.99
N HIS A 48 18.82 24.50 -42.84
CA HIS A 48 18.31 24.97 -41.56
C HIS A 48 17.45 23.85 -40.96
N GLN A 49 17.99 23.12 -39.99
CA GLN A 49 17.22 22.25 -39.11
C GLN A 49 16.37 23.16 -38.24
N THR A 50 15.10 23.29 -38.61
CA THR A 50 14.08 23.80 -37.70
C THR A 50 14.06 22.86 -36.49
N ALA A 51 14.61 23.32 -35.36
CA ALA A 51 14.61 22.56 -34.13
C ALA A 51 13.15 22.29 -33.73
N THR A 52 12.74 21.03 -33.83
CA THR A 52 11.47 20.55 -33.27
C THR A 52 11.51 20.83 -31.78
N PRO A 53 10.54 21.56 -31.19
CA PRO A 53 10.50 21.75 -29.75
C PRO A 53 10.45 20.38 -29.09
N ALA A 54 11.47 20.05 -28.29
CA ALA A 54 11.42 18.87 -27.45
C ALA A 54 10.22 19.05 -26.51
N LEU A 55 9.19 18.23 -26.70
CA LEU A 55 8.10 18.13 -25.74
C LEU A 55 8.71 17.68 -24.42
N HIS A 56 8.87 18.60 -23.48
CA HIS A 56 9.18 18.26 -22.11
C HIS A 56 8.11 17.28 -21.63
N PRO A 57 8.46 16.05 -21.24
CA PRO A 57 7.49 15.17 -20.62
C PRO A 57 7.03 15.86 -19.33
N THR A 58 5.73 16.16 -19.24
CA THR A 58 5.10 16.62 -18.01
C THR A 58 5.45 15.63 -16.90
N PRO A 59 6.02 16.05 -15.77
CA PRO A 59 6.31 15.15 -14.67
C PRO A 59 5.00 14.48 -14.23
N ALA A 60 4.99 13.15 -14.17
CA ALA A 60 3.89 12.43 -13.56
C ALA A 60 3.69 12.95 -12.12
N PRO A 61 2.44 13.06 -11.63
CA PRO A 61 2.19 13.48 -10.25
C PRO A 61 3.01 12.64 -9.29
N ALA A 62 3.83 13.29 -8.45
CA ALA A 62 4.60 12.62 -7.43
C ALA A 62 3.66 11.86 -6.50
N ALA A 63 3.96 10.59 -6.23
CA ALA A 63 3.21 9.81 -5.25
C ALA A 63 3.23 10.54 -3.89
N PRO A 64 2.12 10.56 -3.14
CA PRO A 64 2.07 11.18 -1.82
C PRO A 64 3.20 10.65 -0.93
N ALA A 65 3.91 11.56 -0.25
CA ALA A 65 4.97 11.20 0.68
C ALA A 65 4.44 10.21 1.73
N PRO A 66 5.23 9.20 2.14
CA PRO A 66 4.79 8.23 3.14
C PRO A 66 4.45 8.95 4.44
N ALA A 67 3.26 8.66 4.98
CA ALA A 67 2.87 9.18 6.28
C ALA A 67 3.87 8.66 7.32
N ARG A 68 4.49 9.57 8.10
CA ARG A 68 5.42 9.17 9.15
C ARG A 68 4.64 8.38 10.20
N ILE A 69 5.00 7.11 10.38
CA ILE A 69 4.42 6.27 11.43
C ILE A 69 4.77 6.88 12.79
N ARG A 70 3.75 7.21 13.59
CA ARG A 70 3.92 7.72 14.95
C ARG A 70 4.28 6.55 15.87
N THR A 71 5.43 6.59 16.51
CA THR A 71 5.81 5.59 17.52
C THR A 71 5.35 6.03 18.91
N VAL A 72 4.71 5.14 19.66
CA VAL A 72 4.21 5.40 21.01
C VAL A 72 4.67 4.35 22.02
N ARG A 73 4.57 4.65 23.32
CA ARG A 73 4.74 3.65 24.38
C ARG A 73 3.49 2.79 24.54
N SER A 74 3.65 1.62 25.15
CA SER A 74 2.51 0.78 25.55
C SER A 74 1.59 1.56 26.48
N GLY A 75 0.29 1.55 26.21
CA GLY A 75 -0.73 2.28 26.96
C GLY A 75 -0.78 3.80 26.72
N GLU A 76 0.08 4.36 25.87
CA GLU A 76 0.03 5.79 25.54
C GLU A 76 -1.21 6.12 24.72
N ARG A 77 -2.05 7.02 25.25
CA ARG A 77 -3.27 7.48 24.59
C ARG A 77 -2.96 8.52 23.51
N VAL A 78 -3.45 8.25 22.30
CA VAL A 78 -3.36 9.11 21.14
C VAL A 78 -4.75 9.68 20.87
N ASP A 79 -4.88 11.00 20.92
CA ASP A 79 -6.04 11.70 20.38
C ASP A 79 -6.12 11.44 18.88
N ALA A 80 -7.19 10.77 18.46
CA ALA A 80 -7.48 10.44 17.07
C ALA A 80 -8.51 11.41 16.46
N GLY A 81 -8.89 12.47 17.18
CA GLY A 81 -9.83 13.49 16.76
C GLY A 81 -11.30 13.09 16.96
N GLN A 82 -12.17 14.11 17.00
CA GLN A 82 -13.63 13.95 17.13
C GLN A 82 -14.06 13.10 18.35
N GLY A 83 -13.32 13.18 19.47
CA GLY A 83 -13.60 12.41 20.68
C GLY A 83 -13.08 10.98 20.67
N PHE A 84 -12.46 10.51 19.57
CA PHE A 84 -11.83 9.21 19.52
C PHE A 84 -10.42 9.23 20.12
N THR A 85 -10.12 8.21 20.92
CA THR A 85 -8.78 7.96 21.45
C THR A 85 -8.33 6.56 21.07
N VAL A 86 -7.09 6.40 20.60
CA VAL A 86 -6.48 5.09 20.31
C VAL A 86 -5.24 4.86 21.14
N TRP A 87 -4.99 3.63 21.56
CA TRP A 87 -3.73 3.24 22.22
C TRP A 87 -3.37 1.80 21.88
N LEU A 88 -2.09 1.48 22.04
CA LEU A 88 -1.56 0.15 21.74
C LEU A 88 -0.97 -0.43 23.01
N THR A 89 -1.17 -1.72 23.21
CA THR A 89 -0.43 -2.54 24.17
C THR A 89 0.34 -3.61 23.41
N GLU A 90 1.11 -4.45 24.10
CA GLU A 90 1.76 -5.60 23.46
C GLU A 90 0.72 -6.60 22.91
N ASP A 91 -0.46 -6.65 23.54
CA ASP A 91 -1.53 -7.60 23.21
C ASP A 91 -2.45 -7.12 22.08
N GLY A 92 -2.49 -5.82 21.78
CA GLY A 92 -3.23 -5.32 20.63
C GLY A 92 -3.63 -3.85 20.65
N LYS A 93 -4.61 -3.53 19.80
CA LYS A 93 -5.20 -2.20 19.63
C LYS A 93 -6.33 -2.01 20.62
N HIS A 94 -6.34 -0.85 21.26
CA HIS A 94 -7.49 -0.36 22.01
C HIS A 94 -7.97 0.98 21.43
N TRP A 95 -9.26 1.26 21.59
CA TRP A 95 -9.83 2.55 21.28
C TRP A 95 -11.06 2.85 22.13
N ALA A 96 -11.37 4.13 22.28
CA ALA A 96 -12.62 4.60 22.86
C ALA A 96 -13.19 5.71 21.97
N GLY A 97 -14.51 5.70 21.78
CA GLY A 97 -15.23 6.73 21.07
C GLY A 97 -15.73 7.84 22.02
N PRO A 98 -16.51 8.80 21.49
CA PRO A 98 -17.16 9.85 22.28
C PRO A 98 -18.10 9.32 23.38
N ASP A 99 -18.58 8.09 23.25
CA ASP A 99 -19.40 7.40 24.24
C ASP A 99 -18.62 6.96 25.49
N GLY A 100 -17.28 6.97 25.42
CA GLY A 100 -16.38 6.58 26.49
C GLY A 100 -16.20 5.08 26.69
N PHE A 101 -16.82 4.23 25.85
CA PHE A 101 -16.66 2.77 25.97
C PHE A 101 -15.31 2.33 25.38
N GLU A 102 -14.53 1.63 26.19
CA GLU A 102 -13.26 1.06 25.74
C GLU A 102 -13.49 -0.23 24.95
N ASN A 103 -12.83 -0.31 23.80
CA ASN A 103 -12.88 -1.43 22.88
C ASN A 103 -11.47 -2.00 22.68
N PHE A 104 -11.38 -3.28 22.32
CA PHE A 104 -10.13 -4.00 22.14
C PHE A 104 -10.14 -4.92 20.93
N ARG A 105 -9.01 -4.98 20.22
CA ARG A 105 -8.73 -5.93 19.14
C ARG A 105 -7.34 -6.53 19.37
N SER A 106 -7.33 -7.82 19.68
CA SER A 106 -6.10 -8.57 19.95
C SER A 106 -5.26 -8.81 18.68
N VAL A 107 -3.94 -8.90 18.88
CA VAL A 107 -2.97 -9.38 17.89
C VAL A 107 -2.29 -10.68 18.30
N VAL A 108 -2.73 -11.28 19.41
CA VAL A 108 -2.12 -12.47 20.04
C VAL A 108 -3.11 -13.63 20.23
N ASP A 109 -4.41 -13.42 19.99
CA ASP A 109 -5.47 -14.43 20.18
C ASP A 109 -5.55 -15.48 19.06
N GLY A 110 -4.72 -15.36 18.02
CA GLY A 110 -4.70 -16.25 16.86
C GLY A 110 -5.77 -15.97 15.80
N ASN A 111 -6.58 -14.92 15.96
CA ASN A 111 -7.60 -14.54 14.98
C ASN A 111 -7.01 -13.76 13.78
N ILE A 112 -5.73 -13.42 13.84
CA ILE A 112 -4.98 -12.82 12.73
C ILE A 112 -3.73 -13.63 12.41
N ASP A 113 -3.45 -13.83 11.12
CA ASP A 113 -2.22 -14.45 10.65
C ASP A 113 -1.14 -13.38 10.47
N ARG A 114 -0.16 -13.35 11.36
CA ARG A 114 0.97 -12.40 11.34
C ARG A 114 2.17 -12.90 10.55
N SER A 115 2.10 -14.09 9.95
CA SER A 115 3.18 -14.64 9.11
C SER A 115 3.25 -13.96 7.74
N GLN A 116 2.19 -13.25 7.35
CA GLN A 116 2.07 -12.52 6.10
C GLN A 116 1.48 -11.12 6.31
N PRO A 117 1.79 -10.15 5.44
CA PRO A 117 1.22 -8.81 5.53
C PRO A 117 -0.31 -8.84 5.48
N GLY A 118 -0.95 -8.07 6.36
CA GLY A 118 -2.40 -7.95 6.40
C GLY A 118 -2.86 -6.62 6.95
N VAL A 119 -4.13 -6.30 6.68
CA VAL A 119 -4.82 -5.12 7.19
C VAL A 119 -6.22 -5.53 7.64
N SER A 120 -6.67 -4.98 8.77
CA SER A 120 -8.06 -5.09 9.23
C SER A 120 -8.73 -3.72 9.18
N HIS A 121 -10.07 -3.70 9.16
CA HIS A 121 -10.86 -2.48 9.11
C HIS A 121 -12.07 -2.60 10.03
N GLN A 122 -12.32 -1.53 10.78
CA GLN A 122 -13.48 -1.29 11.63
C GLN A 122 -13.90 0.17 11.42
N SER A 123 -15.20 0.43 11.46
CA SER A 123 -15.75 1.78 11.32
C SER A 123 -16.82 2.03 12.38
N GLU A 124 -16.86 3.25 12.88
CA GLU A 124 -17.84 3.75 13.84
C GLU A 124 -18.20 5.17 13.44
N GLY A 125 -19.48 5.50 13.35
CA GLY A 125 -19.89 6.82 12.89
C GLY A 125 -21.38 6.97 12.68
N ASP A 126 -21.77 8.19 12.35
CA ASP A 126 -23.14 8.61 12.11
C ASP A 126 -23.17 9.72 11.04
N ALA A 127 -24.26 10.50 11.01
CA ALA A 127 -24.45 11.61 10.08
C ALA A 127 -23.42 12.76 10.23
N SER A 128 -22.61 12.78 11.29
CA SER A 128 -21.54 13.76 11.48
C SER A 128 -20.21 13.35 10.86
N GLY A 129 -20.00 12.05 10.61
CA GLY A 129 -18.78 11.51 10.05
C GLY A 129 -18.56 10.06 10.46
N VAL A 130 -17.54 9.44 9.86
CA VAL A 130 -17.15 8.06 10.18
C VAL A 130 -15.69 8.02 10.60
N PHE A 131 -15.43 7.48 11.78
CA PHE A 131 -14.11 7.09 12.24
C PHE A 131 -13.80 5.69 11.74
N HIS A 132 -12.69 5.57 11.02
CA HIS A 132 -12.16 4.30 10.54
C HIS A 132 -10.89 3.96 11.33
N SER A 133 -10.78 2.73 11.79
CA SER A 133 -9.53 2.24 12.38
C SER A 133 -9.30 0.76 12.12
N GLY A 134 -8.05 0.33 12.25
CA GLY A 134 -7.71 -1.06 12.01
C GLY A 134 -6.27 -1.38 12.36
N LEU A 135 -5.93 -2.66 12.29
CA LEU A 135 -4.56 -3.13 12.44
C LEU A 135 -3.90 -3.22 11.06
N TYR A 136 -2.61 -2.90 10.98
CA TYR A 136 -1.72 -3.48 9.97
C TYR A 136 -0.78 -4.45 10.68
N TYR A 137 -0.42 -5.57 10.04
CA TYR A 137 0.38 -6.62 10.68
C TYR A 137 1.17 -7.45 9.67
N GLY A 138 2.10 -8.26 10.18
CA GLY A 138 2.91 -9.20 9.39
C GLY A 138 3.92 -8.52 8.46
N THR A 139 4.29 -7.26 8.74
CA THR A 139 5.26 -6.52 7.93
C THR A 139 5.97 -5.43 8.72
N ARG A 140 7.29 -5.29 8.51
CA ARG A 140 8.10 -4.18 9.04
C ARG A 140 8.28 -3.02 8.05
N THR A 141 7.73 -3.17 6.85
CA THR A 141 7.92 -2.22 5.74
C THR A 141 6.69 -1.34 5.48
N ALA A 142 5.66 -1.42 6.33
CA ALA A 142 4.48 -0.57 6.24
C ALA A 142 4.88 0.90 6.03
N GLY A 143 4.20 1.56 5.10
CA GLY A 143 4.47 2.95 4.71
C GLY A 143 3.21 3.80 4.64
N ARG A 144 2.06 3.22 4.27
CA ARG A 144 0.80 3.96 4.16
C ARG A 144 -0.41 3.03 4.19
N VAL A 145 -1.51 3.51 4.76
CA VAL A 145 -2.83 2.91 4.58
C VAL A 145 -3.71 3.94 3.89
N GLU A 146 -4.40 3.54 2.83
CA GLU A 146 -5.35 4.36 2.08
C GLU A 146 -6.74 3.74 2.18
N LEU A 147 -7.74 4.57 2.45
CA LEU A 147 -9.14 4.23 2.26
C LEU A 147 -9.60 4.76 0.91
N THR A 148 -10.44 4.01 0.21
CA THR A 148 -11.07 4.44 -1.04
C THR A 148 -12.58 4.30 -0.94
N ASP A 149 -13.32 5.37 -1.20
CA ASP A 149 -14.79 5.35 -1.17
C ASP A 149 -15.38 4.78 -2.47
N GLY A 150 -16.70 4.66 -2.52
CA GLY A 150 -17.41 4.16 -3.71
C GLY A 150 -17.29 5.05 -4.95
N GLU A 151 -16.85 6.30 -4.80
CA GLU A 151 -16.59 7.26 -5.88
C GLU A 151 -15.11 7.27 -6.31
N GLY A 152 -14.25 6.56 -5.58
CA GLY A 152 -12.81 6.49 -5.84
C GLY A 152 -11.99 7.55 -5.11
N HIS A 153 -12.59 8.37 -4.23
CA HIS A 153 -11.84 9.32 -3.43
C HIS A 153 -10.98 8.60 -2.39
N LYS A 154 -9.75 9.08 -2.24
CA LYS A 154 -8.76 8.47 -1.36
C LYS A 154 -8.55 9.28 -0.10
N THR A 155 -8.60 8.60 1.04
CA THR A 155 -8.24 9.17 2.35
C THR A 155 -7.02 8.44 2.89
N VAL A 156 -5.94 9.18 3.17
CA VAL A 156 -4.72 8.61 3.77
C VAL A 156 -4.89 8.54 5.28
N ALA A 157 -4.67 7.36 5.86
CA ALA A 157 -4.75 7.15 7.29
C ALA A 157 -3.48 7.57 8.04
N THR A 158 -3.63 7.90 9.30
CA THR A 158 -2.52 8.04 10.25
C THR A 158 -2.12 6.66 10.75
N LEU A 159 -0.83 6.36 10.77
CA LEU A 159 -0.29 5.10 11.28
C LEU A 159 0.38 5.33 12.64
N VAL A 160 0.12 4.42 13.59
CA VAL A 160 0.72 4.41 14.92
C VAL A 160 1.28 3.02 15.22
N ALA A 161 2.52 2.97 15.70
CA ALA A 161 3.21 1.73 16.05
C ALA A 161 3.67 1.76 17.51
N LEU A 162 3.70 0.58 18.12
CA LEU A 162 4.32 0.41 19.43
C LEU A 162 5.85 0.42 19.29
N LYS A 163 6.53 1.14 20.18
CA LYS A 163 8.00 1.15 20.23
C LYS A 163 8.54 -0.28 20.35
N GLY A 164 9.42 -0.69 19.44
CA GLY A 164 10.03 -2.03 19.44
C GLY A 164 9.26 -3.11 18.67
N HIS A 165 8.01 -2.84 18.26
CA HIS A 165 7.17 -3.79 17.50
C HIS A 165 6.83 -3.23 16.11
N PRO A 166 7.80 -3.18 15.18
CA PRO A 166 7.58 -2.61 13.86
C PRO A 166 6.75 -3.50 12.93
N ASP A 167 6.50 -4.76 13.29
CA ASP A 167 5.82 -5.75 12.45
C ASP A 167 4.29 -5.64 12.46
N TRP A 168 3.74 -4.79 13.34
CA TRP A 168 2.32 -4.46 13.38
C TRP A 168 2.09 -3.05 13.95
N GLY A 169 0.86 -2.56 13.83
CA GLY A 169 0.41 -1.32 14.46
C GLY A 169 -1.05 -1.03 14.13
N VAL A 170 -1.51 0.17 14.49
CA VAL A 170 -2.85 0.66 14.20
C VAL A 170 -2.79 1.73 13.13
N TRP A 171 -3.85 1.81 12.34
CA TRP A 171 -4.13 2.96 11.49
C TRP A 171 -5.49 3.55 11.85
N TYR A 172 -5.68 4.85 11.62
CA TYR A 172 -6.97 5.50 11.74
C TYR A 172 -7.16 6.66 10.76
N ALA A 173 -8.41 6.94 10.41
CA ALA A 173 -8.81 8.05 9.54
C ALA A 173 -10.24 8.50 9.86
N HIS A 174 -10.58 9.70 9.40
CA HIS A 174 -11.95 10.21 9.41
C HIS A 174 -12.40 10.46 7.98
N THR A 175 -13.64 10.09 7.66
CA THR A 175 -14.28 10.41 6.38
C THR A 175 -15.62 11.10 6.62
N ALA A 176 -16.17 11.69 5.56
CA ALA A 176 -17.57 12.08 5.56
C ALA A 176 -18.48 10.85 5.78
N PRO A 177 -19.73 11.07 6.22
CA PRO A 177 -20.74 10.01 6.28
C PRO A 177 -20.88 9.30 4.93
N SER A 178 -20.96 7.99 4.96
CA SER A 178 -21.20 7.18 3.77
C SER A 178 -21.98 5.93 4.16
N GLU A 179 -22.95 5.57 3.32
CA GLU A 179 -23.65 4.29 3.42
C GLU A 179 -22.82 3.13 2.85
N ASP A 180 -21.77 3.44 2.08
CA ASP A 180 -20.88 2.47 1.46
C ASP A 180 -19.69 2.14 2.38
N SER A 181 -19.22 0.90 2.33
CA SER A 181 -17.99 0.53 3.03
C SER A 181 -16.77 0.89 2.19
N GLN A 182 -15.78 1.47 2.86
CA GLN A 182 -14.51 1.87 2.24
C GLN A 182 -13.68 0.64 1.87
N ALA A 183 -13.04 0.66 0.71
CA ALA A 183 -11.92 -0.23 0.43
C ALA A 183 -10.70 0.24 1.24
N VAL A 184 -9.84 -0.67 1.66
CA VAL A 184 -8.63 -0.35 2.44
C VAL A 184 -7.42 -1.00 1.81
N ALA A 185 -6.35 -0.25 1.58
CA ALA A 185 -5.12 -0.76 1.00
C ALA A 185 -3.92 -0.38 1.88
N LEU A 186 -3.09 -1.38 2.20
CA LEU A 186 -1.82 -1.23 2.90
C LEU A 186 -0.67 -1.26 1.88
N TYR A 187 0.18 -0.24 1.93
CA TYR A 187 1.36 -0.10 1.07
C TYR A 187 2.64 -0.11 1.90
N ASP A 188 3.73 -0.59 1.29
CA ASP A 188 5.07 -0.39 1.84
C ASP A 188 5.59 1.04 1.59
N ARG A 189 6.75 1.36 2.16
CA ARG A 189 7.39 2.68 2.00
C ARG A 189 7.76 3.04 0.55
N GLY A 190 7.87 2.05 -0.33
CA GLY A 190 8.10 2.24 -1.77
C GLY A 190 6.80 2.38 -2.57
N GLY A 191 5.63 2.28 -1.92
CA GLY A 191 4.33 2.36 -2.57
C GLY A 191 3.84 1.05 -3.18
N ARG A 192 4.50 -0.09 -2.90
CA ARG A 192 4.03 -1.40 -3.34
C ARG A 192 2.89 -1.86 -2.43
N LEU A 193 1.82 -2.38 -3.04
CA LEU A 193 0.69 -2.97 -2.32
C LEU A 193 1.15 -4.21 -1.53
N LEU A 194 0.79 -4.26 -0.25
CA LEU A 194 1.09 -5.36 0.67
C LEU A 194 -0.15 -6.21 0.97
N ALA A 195 -1.29 -5.56 1.19
CA ALA A 195 -2.56 -6.19 1.50
C ALA A 195 -3.70 -5.21 1.22
N ASP A 196 -4.89 -5.73 0.94
CA ASP A 196 -6.09 -4.93 0.74
C ASP A 196 -7.35 -5.62 1.27
N LEU A 197 -8.38 -4.80 1.50
CA LEU A 197 -9.75 -5.20 1.77
C LEU A 197 -10.67 -4.49 0.78
N PRO A 198 -11.56 -5.21 0.10
CA PRO A 198 -12.51 -4.59 -0.81
C PRO A 198 -13.54 -3.73 -0.06
N GLY A 199 -13.94 -2.64 -0.68
CA GLY A 199 -15.13 -1.88 -0.30
C GLY A 199 -16.39 -2.50 -0.91
N PHE A 200 -17.54 -2.20 -0.32
CA PHE A 200 -18.83 -2.72 -0.74
C PHE A 200 -19.83 -1.58 -0.78
N ARG A 201 -20.58 -1.51 -1.88
CA ARG A 201 -21.73 -0.62 -1.97
C ARG A 201 -22.91 -1.23 -1.23
N LYS A 202 -23.66 -0.43 -0.47
CA LYS A 202 -24.98 -0.89 -0.04
C LYS A 202 -25.93 -0.93 -1.26
N PRO A 203 -26.78 -1.96 -1.36
CA PRO A 203 -27.76 -2.08 -2.43
C PRO A 203 -28.84 -0.99 -2.36
#